data_AF-A0A7S2JN54-F1
#
_entry.id   AF-A0A7S2JN54-F1
#
_cell.length_a   1.000
_cell.length_b   1.000
_cell.length_c   1.000
_cell.angle_alpha   90.00
_cell.angle_beta   90.00
_cell.angle_gamma   90.00
#
_symmetry.space_group_name_H-M   'P 1'
#
loop_
_entity.id
_entity.type
_entity.pdbx_description
1 polymer ?
#
loop_
_entity_poly.entity_id
_entity_poly.type
_entity_poly.pdbx_seq_one_letter_code
_entity_poly.pdbx_strand_id
1 'polypeptide(L)'
;EEELVGKIIGRGGEVVKQLQKDSGARIDISKTSADTNGKRTVYLSGAKACVDKAKAMIDDTLNKARELTGTANPNACVIKVTAELVGILIGKNGETIKDLKKESGARIDISKESATGDGEERLGHITGPPQGVEV
;
A
#
# COMPACT_ATOMS: atom_id res chain seq x y z
N GLU A 1 -3.46 -9.01 9.23
CA GLU A 1 -3.50 -7.55 9.44
C GLU A 1 -2.13 -6.93 9.75
N GLU A 2 -1.06 -7.73 9.89
CA GLU A 2 0.31 -7.22 10.12
C GLU A 2 0.86 -6.37 8.96
N GLU A 3 0.48 -6.68 7.72
CA GLU A 3 0.90 -5.91 6.54
C GLU A 3 0.34 -4.47 6.55
N LEU A 4 -0.90 -4.30 7.01
CA LEU A 4 -1.55 -2.98 7.14
C LEU A 4 -0.80 -2.10 8.15
N VAL A 5 -0.38 -2.68 9.28
CA VAL A 5 0.40 -1.96 10.28
C VAL A 5 1.81 -1.64 9.76
N GLY A 6 2.40 -2.53 8.97
CA GLY A 6 3.64 -2.26 8.23
C GLY A 6 3.51 -1.02 7.34
N LYS A 7 2.35 -0.81 6.71
CA LYS A 7 2.06 0.39 5.91
C LYS A 7 1.91 1.67 6.76
N ILE A 8 1.31 1.58 7.94
CA ILE A 8 1.20 2.74 8.88
C ILE A 8 2.59 3.15 9.41
N ILE A 9 3.47 2.18 9.66
CA ILE A 9 4.84 2.46 10.10
C ILE A 9 5.64 3.07 8.94
N GLY A 10 5.50 2.51 7.73
CA GLY A 10 6.27 2.88 6.55
C GLY A 10 7.71 2.36 6.61
N ARG A 11 8.42 2.42 5.47
CA ARG A 11 9.83 2.01 5.42
C ARG A 11 10.66 2.88 6.35
N GLY A 12 11.37 2.27 7.30
CA GLY A 12 12.18 3.00 8.28
C GLY A 12 11.40 3.81 9.33
N GLY A 13 10.09 3.61 9.45
CA GLY A 13 9.27 4.36 10.41
C GLY A 13 9.00 5.82 10.02
N GLU A 14 9.17 6.18 8.74
CA GLU A 14 8.98 7.55 8.27
C GLU A 14 7.52 8.02 8.41
N VAL A 15 6.56 7.16 8.06
CA VAL A 15 5.13 7.47 8.10
C VAL A 15 4.69 7.68 9.55
N VAL A 16 5.04 6.78 10.47
CA VAL A 16 4.71 6.95 11.89
C VAL A 16 5.36 8.20 12.50
N LYS A 17 6.60 8.55 12.12
CA LYS A 17 7.23 9.82 12.55
C LYS A 17 6.47 11.03 12.05
N GLN A 18 5.98 10.98 10.81
CA GLN A 18 5.18 12.07 10.24
C GLN A 18 3.82 12.18 10.93
N LEU A 19 3.14 11.06 11.20
CA LEU A 19 1.89 11.06 11.98
C LEU A 19 2.09 11.65 13.38
N GLN A 20 3.20 11.31 14.06
CA GLN A 20 3.53 11.89 15.37
C GLN A 20 3.73 13.41 15.26
N LYS A 21 4.43 13.87 14.21
CA LYS A 21 4.69 15.29 13.97
C LYS A 21 3.40 16.07 13.66
N ASP A 22 2.50 15.52 12.86
CA ASP A 22 1.26 16.21 12.44
C ASP A 22 0.17 16.18 13.53
N SER A 23 0.07 15.07 14.27
CA SER A 23 -0.84 14.96 15.41
C SER A 23 -0.34 15.71 16.63
N GLY A 24 0.97 15.90 16.77
CA GLY A 24 1.61 16.32 18.01
C GLY A 24 1.47 15.30 19.14
N ALA A 25 1.00 14.09 18.85
CA ALA A 25 0.89 12.99 19.80
C ALA A 25 2.09 12.05 19.69
N ARG A 26 2.43 11.41 20.80
CA ARG A 26 3.41 10.32 20.82
C ARG A 26 2.71 9.01 20.49
N ILE A 27 3.17 8.36 19.43
CA ILE A 27 2.60 7.11 18.90
C ILE A 27 3.64 6.00 19.07
N ASP A 28 3.39 5.04 19.94
CA ASP A 28 4.27 3.88 20.14
C ASP A 28 3.56 2.61 19.67
N ILE A 29 4.18 1.85 18.77
CA ILE A 29 3.59 0.66 18.17
C ILE A 29 4.38 -0.54 18.69
N SER A 30 3.72 -1.44 19.42
CA SER A 30 4.39 -2.59 20.01
C SER A 30 5.10 -3.40 18.93
N LYS A 31 6.39 -3.73 19.11
CA LYS A 31 7.18 -4.51 18.14
C LYS A 31 6.94 -6.02 18.23
N THR A 32 6.30 -6.46 19.32
CA THR A 32 5.90 -7.85 19.50
C THR A 32 4.98 -8.26 18.37
N SER A 33 5.36 -9.34 17.68
CA SER A 33 4.53 -10.08 16.73
C SER A 33 3.13 -10.22 17.32
N ALA A 34 2.12 -10.05 16.46
CA ALA A 34 0.73 -10.00 16.86
C ALA A 34 0.42 -10.99 17.99
N ASP A 35 -0.28 -10.51 19.03
CA ASP A 35 -0.82 -11.38 20.09
C ASP A 35 -1.62 -12.54 19.45
N THR A 36 -1.97 -13.59 20.18
CA THR A 36 -2.70 -14.78 19.65
C THR A 36 -3.98 -14.44 18.85
N ASN A 37 -4.44 -13.19 18.92
CA ASN A 37 -5.55 -12.60 18.15
C ASN A 37 -5.19 -11.92 16.81
N GLY A 38 -3.92 -11.88 16.38
CA GLY A 38 -3.53 -11.23 15.12
C GLY A 38 -3.55 -9.70 15.14
N LYS A 39 -3.74 -9.09 16.33
CA LYS A 39 -3.88 -7.63 16.52
C LYS A 39 -2.62 -7.03 17.13
N ARG A 40 -2.30 -5.79 16.73
CA ARG A 40 -1.13 -5.05 17.20
C ARG A 40 -1.58 -3.82 17.98
N THR A 41 -1.09 -3.70 19.21
CA THR A 41 -1.46 -2.60 20.11
C THR A 41 -0.66 -1.33 19.76
N VAL A 42 -1.39 -0.23 19.55
CA VAL A 42 -0.83 1.11 19.37
C VAL A 42 -1.10 1.94 20.62
N TYR A 43 -0.05 2.48 21.22
CA TYR A 43 -0.11 3.37 22.38
C TYR A 43 -0.05 4.82 21.90
N LEU A 44 -1.05 5.60 22.32
CA LEU A 44 -1.15 7.02 22.01
C LEU A 44 -1.06 7.82 23.31
N SER A 45 -0.10 8.74 23.37
CA SER A 45 0.15 9.58 24.55
C SER A 45 0.26 11.04 24.14
N GLY A 46 -0.45 11.94 24.83
CA GLY A 46 -0.43 13.37 24.56
C GLY A 46 -1.68 14.09 25.05
N ALA A 47 -1.85 15.35 24.63
CA ALA A 47 -3.07 16.09 24.88
C ALA A 47 -4.27 15.41 24.21
N LYS A 48 -5.46 15.49 24.81
CA LYS A 48 -6.67 14.84 24.29
C LYS A 48 -6.96 15.20 22.83
N ALA A 49 -6.73 16.46 22.43
CA ALA A 49 -6.88 16.92 21.05
C ALA A 49 -5.87 16.25 20.10
N CYS A 50 -4.63 16.07 20.53
CA CYS A 50 -3.58 15.40 19.75
C CYS A 50 -3.86 13.91 19.57
N VAL A 51 -4.32 13.23 20.63
CA VAL A 51 -4.65 11.80 20.59
C VAL A 51 -5.84 11.54 19.67
N ASP A 52 -6.87 12.39 19.72
CA ASP A 52 -8.03 12.29 18.83
C ASP A 52 -7.62 12.45 17.37
N LYS A 53 -6.80 13.47 17.08
CA LYS A 53 -6.25 13.71 15.74
C LYS A 53 -5.36 12.55 15.26
N ALA A 54 -4.50 12.01 16.13
CA ALA A 54 -3.66 10.85 15.84
C ALA A 54 -4.50 9.61 15.51
N LYS A 55 -5.56 9.37 16.29
CA LYS A 55 -6.48 8.25 16.07
C LYS A 55 -7.17 8.37 14.71
N ALA A 56 -7.67 9.55 14.36
CA ALA A 56 -8.29 9.80 13.05
C ALA A 56 -7.31 9.58 11.89
N MET A 57 -6.07 10.05 12.01
CA MET A 57 -5.05 9.82 10.98
C MET A 57 -4.64 8.35 10.83
N ILE A 58 -4.57 7.61 11.94
CA ILE A 58 -4.26 6.18 11.92
C ILE A 58 -5.39 5.42 11.22
N ASP A 59 -6.65 5.75 11.50
CA ASP A 59 -7.83 5.14 10.86
C ASP A 59 -7.86 5.42 9.35
N ASP A 60 -7.61 6.66 8.93
CA ASP A 60 -7.50 7.03 7.51
C ASP A 60 -6.34 6.28 6.81
N THR A 61 -5.19 6.17 7.48
CA THR A 61 -4.04 5.43 6.94
C THR A 61 -4.33 3.93 6.87
N LEU A 62 -5.06 3.36 7.83
CA LEU A 62 -5.54 1.98 7.81
C LEU A 62 -6.51 1.75 6.66
N ASN A 63 -7.43 2.68 6.43
CA ASN A 63 -8.40 2.59 5.35
C ASN A 63 -7.70 2.65 3.99
N LYS A 64 -6.79 3.61 3.80
CA LYS A 64 -5.95 3.70 2.59
C LYS A 64 -5.05 2.48 2.41
N ALA A 65 -4.48 1.95 3.50
CA ALA A 65 -3.67 0.74 3.44
C ALA A 65 -4.51 -0.48 3.06
N ARG A 66 -5.77 -0.57 3.50
CA ARG A 66 -6.73 -1.60 3.09
C ARG A 66 -7.08 -1.46 1.60
N GLU A 67 -7.34 -0.25 1.13
CA GLU A 67 -7.57 0.03 -0.29
C GLU A 67 -6.38 -0.40 -1.18
N LEU A 68 -5.15 -0.31 -0.66
CA LEU A 68 -3.92 -0.69 -1.36
C LEU A 68 -3.49 -2.15 -1.18
N THR A 69 -4.10 -2.94 -0.30
CA THR A 69 -3.67 -4.33 0.00
C THR A 69 -4.65 -5.40 -0.44
N GLY A 70 -5.90 -5.07 -0.78
CA GLY A 70 -6.78 -6.06 -1.38
C GLY A 70 -8.22 -5.61 -1.50
N THR A 71 -8.71 -5.62 -2.74
CA THR A 71 -10.11 -5.88 -3.08
C THR A 71 -11.16 -4.90 -2.53
N ALA A 72 -10.90 -3.60 -2.52
CA ALA A 72 -11.96 -2.62 -2.20
C ALA A 72 -11.84 -1.28 -2.94
N ASN A 73 -10.96 -1.15 -3.93
CA ASN A 73 -11.15 -0.12 -4.94
C ASN A 73 -11.84 -0.79 -6.15
N PRO A 74 -13.12 -0.51 -6.44
CA PRO A 74 -13.76 -1.02 -7.66
C PRO A 74 -13.05 -0.56 -8.94
N ASN A 75 -12.12 0.39 -8.83
CA ASN A 75 -11.31 0.93 -9.93
C ASN A 75 -9.86 0.40 -9.97
N ALA A 76 -9.51 -0.54 -9.07
CA ALA A 76 -8.21 -1.21 -9.10
C ALA A 76 -8.36 -2.61 -9.70
N CYS A 77 -7.72 -2.84 -10.85
CA CYS A 77 -7.70 -4.14 -11.49
C CYS A 77 -6.38 -4.83 -11.16
N VAL A 78 -6.47 -6.00 -10.53
CA VAL A 78 -5.31 -6.87 -10.29
C VAL A 78 -5.20 -7.82 -11.46
N ILE A 79 -4.19 -7.62 -12.30
CA ILE A 79 -3.97 -8.46 -13.47
C ILE A 79 -2.81 -9.39 -13.18
N LYS A 80 -3.08 -10.70 -13.24
CA LYS A 80 -2.03 -11.71 -13.21
C LYS A 80 -1.33 -11.69 -14.56
N VAL A 81 -0.04 -11.37 -14.57
CA VAL A 81 0.76 -11.28 -15.78
C VAL A 81 1.96 -12.21 -15.65
N THR A 82 2.19 -13.02 -16.67
CA THR A 82 3.38 -13.89 -16.70
C THR A 82 4.64 -13.05 -16.85
N ALA A 83 5.78 -13.57 -16.37
CA ALA A 83 7.06 -12.87 -16.45
C ALA A 83 7.44 -12.47 -17.90
N GLU A 84 7.03 -13.29 -18.87
CA GLU A 84 7.20 -13.04 -20.31
C GLU A 84 6.39 -11.83 -20.80
N LEU A 85 5.09 -11.78 -20.45
CA LEU A 85 4.24 -10.63 -20.77
C LEU A 85 4.74 -9.35 -20.12
N VAL A 86 5.24 -9.43 -18.88
CA VAL A 86 5.81 -8.28 -18.15
C VAL A 86 6.99 -7.67 -18.90
N GLY A 87 7.87 -8.49 -19.50
CA GLY A 87 8.99 -7.97 -20.30
C GLY A 87 8.54 -7.14 -21.48
N ILE A 88 7.47 -7.59 -22.16
CA ILE A 88 6.87 -6.89 -23.30
C ILE A 88 6.13 -5.63 -22.83
N LEU A 89 5.39 -5.71 -21.72
CA LEU A 89 4.59 -4.63 -21.15
C LEU A 89 5.47 -3.51 -20.58
N ILE A 90 6.64 -3.86 -20.02
CA ILE A 90 7.68 -2.91 -19.60
C ILE A 90 8.36 -2.24 -20.81
N GLY A 91 8.69 -3.02 -21.84
CA GLY A 91 9.43 -2.57 -23.01
C GLY A 91 10.93 -2.38 -22.75
N LYS A 92 11.70 -2.13 -23.82
CA LYS A 92 13.15 -1.87 -23.71
C LYS A 92 13.38 -0.65 -22.80
N ASN A 93 14.14 -0.82 -21.72
CA ASN A 93 14.41 0.20 -20.70
C ASN A 93 13.17 0.73 -19.92
N GLY A 94 12.03 0.05 -19.96
CA GLY A 94 10.82 0.52 -19.27
C GLY A 94 10.13 1.70 -19.96
N GLU A 95 10.45 1.95 -21.23
CA GLU A 95 9.86 3.05 -22.00
C GLU A 95 8.37 2.83 -22.23
N THR A 96 7.98 1.61 -22.64
CA THR A 96 6.59 1.24 -22.92
C THR A 96 5.71 1.35 -21.69
N ILE A 97 6.11 0.85 -20.52
CA ILE A 97 5.30 1.00 -19.31
C ILE A 97 5.25 2.44 -18.80
N LYS A 98 6.29 3.23 -19.05
CA LYS A 98 6.30 4.65 -18.67
C LYS A 98 5.35 5.45 -19.54
N ASP A 99 5.29 5.14 -20.83
CA ASP A 99 4.35 5.71 -21.77
C ASP A 99 2.92 5.24 -21.48
N LEU A 100 2.72 3.94 -21.22
CA LEU A 100 1.44 3.35 -20.84
C LEU A 100 0.87 3.96 -19.54
N LYS A 101 1.72 4.21 -18.53
CA LYS A 101 1.31 4.93 -17.31
C LYS A 101 0.91 6.38 -17.59
N LYS A 102 1.61 7.03 -18.54
CA LYS A 102 1.37 8.43 -18.90
C LYS A 102 0.10 8.59 -19.75
N GLU A 103 -0.12 7.67 -20.69
CA GLU A 103 -1.25 7.67 -21.61
C GLU A 103 -2.54 7.21 -20.93
N SER A 104 -2.51 6.14 -20.14
CA SER A 104 -3.69 5.67 -19.39
C SER A 104 -4.04 6.55 -18.19
N GLY A 105 -3.12 7.37 -17.71
CA GLY A 105 -3.25 8.09 -16.43
C GLY A 105 -3.39 7.14 -15.22
N ALA A 106 -3.17 5.85 -15.40
CA ALA A 106 -3.27 4.84 -14.37
C ALA A 106 -1.92 4.58 -13.69
N ARG A 107 -2.00 4.25 -12.41
CA ARG A 107 -0.89 3.87 -11.55
C ARG A 107 -0.64 2.36 -11.69
N ILE A 108 0.33 2.01 -12.52
CA ILE A 108 0.74 0.60 -12.72
C ILE A 108 1.90 0.29 -11.78
N ASP A 109 1.72 -0.68 -10.89
CA ASP A 109 2.73 -1.22 -9.98
C ASP A 109 2.90 -2.71 -10.28
N ILE A 110 4.12 -3.13 -10.64
CA ILE A 110 4.41 -4.54 -10.92
C ILE A 110 5.21 -5.06 -9.75
N SER A 111 4.65 -6.01 -9.02
CA SER A 111 5.35 -6.68 -7.95
C SER A 111 6.53 -7.47 -8.53
N LYS A 112 7.73 -7.20 -7.99
CA LYS A 112 8.92 -8.00 -8.27
C LYS A 112 8.86 -9.39 -7.63
N GLU A 113 7.94 -9.56 -6.69
CA GLU A 113 7.73 -10.77 -5.92
C GLU A 113 6.74 -11.67 -6.66
N SER A 114 7.17 -12.90 -6.95
CA SER A 114 6.35 -13.92 -7.58
C SER A 114 5.23 -14.30 -6.61
N ALA A 115 3.98 -14.25 -7.07
CA ALA A 115 2.81 -14.55 -6.23
C ALA A 115 2.75 -16.00 -5.75
N THR A 116 3.43 -16.86 -6.49
CA THR A 116 3.60 -18.28 -6.25
C THR A 116 5.09 -18.52 -6.46
N GLY A 117 5.77 -19.22 -5.55
CA GLY A 117 7.23 -19.35 -5.48
C GLY A 117 7.95 -19.96 -6.69
N ASP A 118 7.28 -20.11 -7.82
CA ASP A 118 7.75 -20.72 -9.07
C ASP A 118 8.35 -19.72 -10.07
N GLY A 119 8.27 -18.40 -9.82
CA GLY A 119 8.99 -17.41 -10.64
C GLY A 119 8.37 -17.07 -12.01
N GLU A 120 7.31 -17.77 -12.41
CA GLU A 120 6.67 -17.61 -13.73
C GLU A 120 5.53 -16.58 -13.76
N GLU A 121 4.94 -16.23 -12.61
CA GLU A 121 3.81 -15.31 -12.49
C GLU A 121 4.13 -14.11 -11.61
N ARG A 122 3.92 -12.89 -12.14
CA ARG A 122 4.02 -11.63 -11.39
C ARG A 122 2.65 -10.99 -11.24
N LEU A 123 2.40 -10.41 -10.08
CA LEU A 123 1.18 -9.62 -9.85
C LEU A 123 1.40 -8.19 -10.34
N GLY A 124 0.68 -7.82 -11.39
CA GLY A 124 0.51 -6.44 -11.81
C GLY A 124 -0.67 -5.82 -11.08
N HIS A 125 -0.41 -4.81 -10.26
CA HIS A 125 -1.43 -3.93 -9.71
C HIS A 125 -1.62 -2.72 -10.61
N ILE A 126 -2.77 -2.62 -11.25
CA ILE A 126 -3.14 -1.43 -12.04
C ILE A 126 -4.22 -0.67 -11.27
N THR A 127 -3.89 0.55 -10.86
CA THR A 127 -4.79 1.43 -10.08
C THR A 127 -5.04 2.70 -10.89
N GLY A 128 -6.21 2.86 -11.50
CA GLY A 128 -6.52 4.02 -12.34
C GLY A 128 -7.77 4.78 -11.90
N PRO A 129 -7.96 6.03 -12.35
CA PRO A 129 -9.25 6.70 -12.26
C PRO A 129 -10.29 5.97 -13.15
N PRO A 130 -11.58 5.94 -12.77
CA PRO A 130 -12.65 5.17 -13.42
C PRO A 130 -12.89 5.45 -14.91
N GLN A 131 -12.23 6.48 -15.46
CA GLN A 131 -12.41 6.94 -16.84
C GLN A 131 -11.43 6.31 -17.84
N GLY A 132 -10.38 5.63 -17.36
CA GLY A 132 -9.28 5.12 -18.20
C GLY A 132 -9.01 3.63 -18.12
N VAL A 133 -9.80 2.87 -17.35
CA VAL A 133 -9.70 1.40 -17.29
C VAL A 133 -10.90 0.80 -18.01
N GLU A 134 -10.85 0.78 -19.33
CA GLU A 134 -11.78 -0.02 -20.12
C GLU A 134 -11.23 -1.45 -20.16
N VAL A 135 -12.08 -2.42 -19.78
CA VAL A 135 -11.75 -3.85 -19.63
C VAL A 135 -11.66 -4.56 -20.97
#